data_AF-A0A521DM32-F1
#
_entry.id   AF-A0A521DM32-F1
#
_cell.length_a   1.000
_cell.length_b   1.000
_cell.length_c   1.000
_cell.angle_alpha   90.00
_cell.angle_beta   90.00
_cell.angle_gamma   90.00
#
_symmetry.space_group_name_H-M   'P 1'
#
loop_
_entity.id
_entity.type
_entity.pdbx_description
1 polymer ?
#
loop_
_entity_poly.entity_id
_entity_poly.type
_entity_poly.pdbx_seq_one_letter_code
_entity_poly.pdbx_strand_id
1 'polypeptide(L)'
;MESTFDHVMIRVEDLEESLDWYQTHLNYEEKGRWEADTFTNVFLGPEDVHEAGALLELTYNHDDRTYETGDAWGHIAVRVPEDALQESYDELMEGGVEDYRDPESCGNRYAFVKDPDGHEVEIVKRDYGAKWSLDHTMIRVEDADEALGYWTRKFEFGEARDRWEADTFANYFVAPEDAPKEAMKLELTYNYDGRSYEMGDAWGHLALEVDDLDDAWEQLMVREAADYRDPESCDDRYAFTKDQDGHEVELVTED
;
A
#
# COMPACT_ATOMS: atom_id res chain seq x y z
N MET A 1 1.56 16.60 -13.02
CA MET A 1 0.89 16.34 -11.75
C MET A 1 1.95 15.96 -10.75
N GLU A 2 2.27 16.85 -9.82
CA GLU A 2 3.06 16.48 -8.65
C GLU A 2 2.14 15.65 -7.73
N SER A 3 2.65 14.51 -7.25
CA SER A 3 1.91 13.64 -6.35
C SER A 3 2.86 12.75 -5.56
N THR A 4 2.44 12.30 -4.37
CA THR A 4 3.16 11.35 -3.52
C THR A 4 2.18 10.31 -2.99
N PHE A 5 2.61 9.06 -2.82
CA PHE A 5 1.75 8.06 -2.18
C PHE A 5 1.50 8.44 -0.72
N ASP A 6 0.24 8.59 -0.35
CA ASP A 6 -0.19 9.07 0.96
C ASP A 6 -0.50 7.92 1.92
N HIS A 7 -1.36 7.00 1.50
CA HIS A 7 -1.68 5.83 2.29
C HIS A 7 -2.10 4.64 1.43
N VAL A 8 -2.16 3.48 2.09
CA VAL A 8 -2.82 2.28 1.58
C VAL A 8 -3.91 1.87 2.54
N MET A 9 -5.09 1.58 2.02
CA MET A 9 -6.26 1.27 2.83
C MET A 9 -6.56 -0.22 2.80
N ILE A 10 -6.68 -0.80 3.99
CA ILE A 10 -7.20 -2.16 4.20
C ILE A 10 -8.37 -2.13 5.17
N ARG A 11 -9.31 -3.04 4.97
CA ARG A 11 -10.44 -3.24 5.89
C ARG A 11 -10.09 -4.29 6.93
N VAL A 12 -10.56 -4.08 8.15
CA VAL A 12 -10.35 -4.98 9.29
C VAL A 12 -11.68 -5.36 9.93
N GLU A 13 -11.75 -6.56 10.49
CA GLU A 13 -12.96 -7.11 11.11
C GLU A 13 -13.08 -6.77 12.61
N ASP A 14 -11.96 -6.52 13.29
CA ASP A 14 -11.92 -6.05 14.68
C ASP A 14 -10.87 -4.94 14.84
N LEU A 15 -11.34 -3.69 14.97
CA LEU A 15 -10.45 -2.54 15.06
C LEU A 15 -9.54 -2.57 16.29
N GLU A 16 -10.02 -3.07 17.44
CA GLU A 16 -9.21 -3.10 18.66
C GLU A 16 -8.09 -4.13 18.53
N GLU A 17 -8.39 -5.30 17.94
CA GLU A 17 -7.40 -6.35 17.68
C GLU A 17 -6.32 -5.88 16.68
N SER A 18 -6.71 -5.28 15.56
CA SER A 18 -5.74 -4.76 14.58
C SER A 18 -4.88 -3.65 15.19
N LEU A 19 -5.47 -2.71 15.94
CA LEU A 19 -4.72 -1.64 16.60
C LEU A 19 -3.71 -2.19 17.62
N ASP A 20 -4.10 -3.16 18.45
CA ASP A 20 -3.19 -3.80 19.41
C ASP A 20 -2.03 -4.51 18.69
N TRP A 21 -2.32 -5.21 17.59
CA TRP A 21 -1.31 -5.91 16.79
C TRP A 21 -0.28 -4.93 16.20
N TYR A 22 -0.73 -3.90 15.48
CA TYR A 22 0.18 -2.94 14.83
C TYR A 22 0.97 -2.10 15.85
N GLN A 23 0.35 -1.71 16.96
CA GLN A 23 1.03 -0.95 18.02
C GLN A 23 2.04 -1.81 18.77
N THR A 24 1.71 -3.06 19.09
CA THR A 24 2.58 -3.95 19.87
C THR A 24 3.75 -4.48 19.04
N HIS A 25 3.49 -4.89 17.79
CA HIS A 25 4.47 -5.62 16.99
C HIS A 25 5.30 -4.70 16.08
N LEU A 26 4.69 -3.63 15.55
CA LEU A 26 5.37 -2.68 14.67
C LEU A 26 5.60 -1.31 15.31
N ASN A 27 5.28 -1.13 16.60
CA ASN A 27 5.38 0.16 17.29
C ASN A 27 4.72 1.31 16.52
N TYR A 28 3.60 1.02 15.85
CA TYR A 28 2.85 2.05 15.14
C TYR A 28 2.14 2.98 16.13
N GLU A 29 1.99 4.24 15.72
CA GLU A 29 1.19 5.24 16.41
C GLU A 29 0.01 5.63 15.53
N GLU A 30 -1.09 6.03 16.16
CA GLU A 30 -2.20 6.71 15.48
C GLU A 30 -1.76 8.09 15.01
N LYS A 31 -1.76 8.28 13.69
CA LYS A 31 -1.43 9.54 13.01
C LYS A 31 -2.68 10.35 12.68
N GLY A 32 -3.82 9.69 12.54
CA GLY A 32 -5.10 10.32 12.29
C GLY A 32 -6.26 9.36 12.52
N ARG A 33 -7.43 9.90 12.80
CA ARG A 33 -8.66 9.13 12.97
C ARG A 33 -9.87 9.90 12.47
N TRP A 34 -10.73 9.20 11.76
CA TRP A 34 -12.03 9.70 11.35
C TRP A 34 -13.13 8.74 11.81
N GLU A 35 -14.06 9.24 12.60
CA GLU A 35 -15.21 8.48 13.10
C GLU A 35 -16.49 8.94 12.39
N ALA A 36 -17.04 8.05 11.55
CA ALA A 36 -18.36 8.22 10.95
C ALA A 36 -19.40 7.35 11.68
N ASP A 37 -20.68 7.56 11.37
CA ASP A 37 -21.75 6.73 11.96
C ASP A 37 -21.62 5.25 11.58
N THR A 38 -21.14 4.95 10.36
CA THR A 38 -21.13 3.60 9.78
C THR A 38 -19.74 2.95 9.70
N PHE A 39 -18.68 3.73 9.88
CA PHE A 39 -17.31 3.23 9.79
C PHE A 39 -16.35 4.11 10.60
N THR A 40 -15.18 3.56 10.90
CA THR A 40 -14.05 4.27 11.50
C THR A 40 -12.80 4.04 10.66
N ASN A 41 -12.09 5.12 10.35
CA ASN A 41 -10.78 5.06 9.69
C ASN A 41 -9.69 5.45 10.69
N VAL A 42 -8.58 4.72 10.71
CA VAL A 42 -7.41 5.01 11.55
C VAL A 42 -6.15 4.92 10.71
N PHE A 43 -5.38 6.01 10.68
CA PHE A 43 -4.10 6.09 10.00
C PHE A 43 -2.98 5.76 10.97
N LEU A 44 -2.09 4.85 10.57
CA LEU A 44 -1.03 4.30 11.39
C LEU A 44 0.33 4.40 10.69
N GLY A 45 1.37 4.63 11.49
CA GLY A 45 2.75 4.58 11.05
C GLY A 45 3.71 4.73 12.23
N PRO A 46 5.03 4.52 12.04
CA PRO A 46 6.00 4.68 13.12
C PRO A 46 6.04 6.14 13.63
N GLU A 47 6.49 6.33 14.89
CA GLU A 47 6.65 7.67 15.50
C GLU A 47 7.39 8.63 14.56
N ASP A 48 8.57 8.21 14.11
CA ASP A 48 9.49 8.97 13.27
C ASP A 48 9.29 8.73 11.75
N VAL A 49 8.05 8.52 11.30
CA VAL A 49 7.75 8.43 9.85
C VAL A 49 8.24 9.69 9.12
N HIS A 50 8.85 9.50 7.94
CA HIS A 50 9.30 10.61 7.11
C HIS A 50 8.09 11.42 6.59
N GLU A 51 8.25 12.73 6.36
CA GLU A 51 7.16 13.60 5.88
C GLU A 51 6.50 13.08 4.59
N ALA A 52 7.31 12.65 3.62
CA ALA A 52 6.83 11.99 2.39
C ALA A 52 6.53 10.48 2.52
N GLY A 53 6.49 9.93 3.74
CA GLY A 53 6.29 8.51 3.99
C GLY A 53 4.81 8.16 4.11
N ALA A 54 4.36 7.14 3.37
CA ALA A 54 2.96 6.74 3.39
C ALA A 54 2.53 6.08 4.72
N LEU A 55 1.23 6.16 5.01
CA LEU A 55 0.59 5.57 6.19
C LEU A 55 -0.24 4.33 5.83
N LEU A 56 -0.47 3.47 6.82
CA LEU A 56 -1.46 2.41 6.74
C LEU A 56 -2.81 2.95 7.22
N GLU A 57 -3.83 2.91 6.38
CA GLU A 57 -5.19 3.23 6.78
C GLU A 57 -5.96 1.93 7.07
N LEU A 58 -6.46 1.79 8.29
CA LEU A 58 -7.41 0.76 8.66
C LEU A 58 -8.83 1.30 8.56
N THR A 59 -9.70 0.61 7.83
CA THR A 59 -11.14 0.89 7.80
C THR A 59 -11.93 -0.22 8.49
N TYR A 60 -12.61 0.14 9.58
CA TYR A 60 -13.54 -0.75 10.28
C TYR A 60 -14.99 -0.34 10.01
N ASN A 61 -15.78 -1.24 9.43
CA ASN A 61 -17.22 -1.01 9.21
C ASN A 61 -18.03 -1.49 10.43
N HIS A 62 -18.97 -0.66 10.90
CA HIS A 62 -19.76 -0.90 12.11
C HIS A 62 -20.92 -1.91 11.92
N ASP A 63 -20.68 -2.97 11.14
CA ASP A 63 -21.71 -3.95 10.78
C ASP A 63 -21.24 -5.41 10.78
N ASP A 64 -20.14 -5.71 11.46
CA ASP A 64 -19.63 -7.07 11.72
C ASP A 64 -19.45 -7.92 10.44
N ARG A 65 -19.22 -7.27 9.30
CA ARG A 65 -18.97 -7.97 8.02
C ARG A 65 -17.56 -8.56 8.02
N THR A 66 -17.42 -9.66 7.28
CA THR A 66 -16.13 -10.31 7.00
C THR A 66 -15.66 -9.97 5.60
N TYR A 67 -14.35 -10.06 5.36
CA TYR A 67 -13.77 -9.72 4.05
C TYR A 67 -13.06 -10.90 3.37
N GLU A 68 -13.01 -10.85 2.05
CA GLU A 68 -12.20 -11.73 1.22
C GLU A 68 -11.04 -10.92 0.66
N THR A 69 -9.79 -11.33 0.91
CA THR A 69 -8.60 -10.61 0.39
C THR A 69 -8.50 -10.66 -1.14
N GLY A 70 -9.01 -11.72 -1.76
CA GLY A 70 -8.76 -12.00 -3.17
C GLY A 70 -7.29 -12.33 -3.44
N ASP A 71 -6.87 -12.17 -4.68
CA ASP A 71 -5.48 -12.35 -5.11
C ASP A 71 -4.99 -11.24 -6.07
N ALA A 72 -5.71 -10.13 -6.21
CA ALA A 72 -5.22 -8.95 -6.94
C ALA A 72 -4.24 -8.14 -6.10
N TRP A 73 -4.56 -7.88 -4.83
CA TRP A 73 -3.62 -7.27 -3.89
C TRP A 73 -2.68 -8.32 -3.29
N GLY A 74 -1.42 -7.95 -3.09
CA GLY A 74 -0.38 -8.80 -2.53
C GLY A 74 -0.20 -8.59 -1.04
N HIS A 75 0.37 -7.43 -0.69
CA HIS A 75 0.85 -7.13 0.65
C HIS A 75 1.15 -5.65 0.84
N ILE A 76 1.31 -5.25 2.11
CA ILE A 76 2.18 -4.12 2.47
C ILE A 76 3.56 -4.63 2.80
N ALA A 77 4.59 -3.81 2.59
CA ALA A 77 5.94 -4.09 3.03
C ALA A 77 6.42 -3.02 3.99
N VAL A 78 7.09 -3.43 5.07
CA VAL A 78 7.64 -2.58 6.12
C VAL A 78 9.15 -2.71 6.19
N ARG A 79 9.82 -1.60 6.48
CA ARG A 79 11.29 -1.53 6.48
C ARG A 79 11.88 -2.03 7.79
N VAL A 80 13.03 -2.68 7.71
CA VAL A 80 13.93 -2.91 8.84
C VAL A 80 15.36 -2.52 8.44
N PRO A 81 16.24 -2.16 9.39
CA PRO A 81 17.64 -1.91 9.09
C PRO A 81 18.30 -3.07 8.34
N GLU A 82 19.31 -2.76 7.51
CA GLU A 82 19.96 -3.71 6.59
C GLU A 82 20.50 -4.98 7.28
N ASP A 83 20.90 -4.90 8.54
CA ASP A 83 21.44 -5.99 9.34
C ASP A 83 20.45 -6.59 10.36
N ALA A 84 19.19 -6.11 10.39
CA ALA A 84 18.23 -6.42 11.43
C ALA A 84 17.06 -7.33 11.00
N LEU A 85 17.08 -7.90 9.78
CA LEU A 85 15.96 -8.73 9.29
C LEU A 85 15.66 -9.94 10.19
N GLN A 86 16.68 -10.72 10.53
CA GLN A 86 16.49 -11.91 11.38
C GLN A 86 16.03 -11.52 12.77
N GLU A 87 16.72 -10.55 13.39
CA GLU A 87 16.38 -10.06 14.74
C GLU A 87 14.95 -9.51 14.80
N SER A 88 14.55 -8.72 13.80
CA SER A 88 13.19 -8.15 13.76
C SER A 88 12.12 -9.23 13.53
N TYR A 89 12.41 -10.28 12.76
CA TYR A 89 11.51 -11.42 12.63
C TYR A 89 11.39 -12.20 13.95
N ASP A 90 12.52 -12.47 14.60
CA ASP A 90 12.56 -13.18 15.87
C ASP A 90 11.81 -12.40 16.97
N GLU A 91 11.93 -11.07 17.01
CA GLU A 91 11.15 -10.18 17.89
C GLU A 91 9.63 -10.36 17.71
N LEU A 92 9.16 -10.48 16.46
CA LEU A 92 7.73 -10.71 16.17
C LEU A 92 7.28 -12.08 16.69
N MET A 93 8.11 -13.12 16.50
CA MET A 93 7.81 -14.47 17.00
C MET A 93 7.79 -14.53 18.53
N GLU A 94 8.73 -13.85 19.19
CA GLU A 94 8.74 -13.71 20.66
C GLU A 94 7.53 -12.91 21.17
N GLY A 95 7.05 -11.96 20.37
CA GLY A 95 5.81 -11.20 20.59
C GLY A 95 4.53 -12.02 20.40
N GLY A 96 4.60 -13.21 19.79
CA GLY A 96 3.46 -14.10 19.56
C GLY A 96 2.80 -13.96 18.19
N VAL A 97 3.41 -13.24 17.24
CA VAL A 97 2.98 -13.22 15.84
C VAL A 97 3.13 -14.62 15.23
N GLU A 98 2.19 -15.04 14.40
CA GLU A 98 2.23 -16.35 13.74
C GLU A 98 3.40 -16.44 12.74
N ASP A 99 4.16 -17.54 12.82
CA ASP A 99 5.22 -17.88 11.87
C ASP A 99 4.62 -18.19 10.48
N TYR A 100 5.13 -17.55 9.43
CA TYR A 100 4.59 -17.70 8.09
C TYR A 100 5.65 -17.95 7.01
N ARG A 101 6.48 -16.95 6.68
CA ARG A 101 7.61 -17.11 5.74
C ARG A 101 8.85 -16.46 6.32
N ASP A 102 9.65 -17.27 7.01
CA ASP A 102 10.87 -16.84 7.67
C ASP A 102 11.96 -16.32 6.69
N PRO A 103 12.97 -15.58 7.18
CA PRO A 103 14.06 -15.09 6.35
C PRO A 103 14.81 -16.18 5.57
N GLU A 104 15.10 -17.34 6.14
CA GLU A 104 15.86 -18.41 5.48
C GLU A 104 15.09 -18.97 4.27
N SER A 105 13.78 -19.19 4.45
CA SER A 105 12.83 -19.60 3.41
C SER A 105 12.75 -18.60 2.25
N CYS A 106 13.03 -17.32 2.54
CA CYS A 106 13.05 -16.21 1.60
C CYS A 106 14.47 -15.80 1.13
N GLY A 107 15.47 -16.68 1.35
CA GLY A 107 16.85 -16.46 0.90
C GLY A 107 17.58 -15.33 1.64
N ASN A 108 17.15 -15.02 2.86
CA ASN A 108 17.65 -13.98 3.77
C ASN A 108 17.56 -12.55 3.18
N ARG A 109 16.58 -12.31 2.31
CA ARG A 109 16.36 -11.00 1.67
C ARG A 109 15.18 -10.24 2.26
N TYR A 110 14.13 -10.97 2.62
CA TYR A 110 12.89 -10.48 3.20
C TYR A 110 12.28 -11.60 4.05
N ALA A 111 11.19 -11.32 4.74
CA ALA A 111 10.34 -12.30 5.43
C ALA A 111 8.87 -11.85 5.33
N PHE A 112 7.93 -12.71 5.71
CA PHE A 112 6.52 -12.32 5.82
C PHE A 112 5.92 -12.79 7.13
N VAL A 113 5.04 -11.95 7.67
CA VAL A 113 4.06 -12.30 8.70
C VAL A 113 2.66 -11.94 8.22
N LYS A 114 1.65 -12.24 9.02
CA LYS A 114 0.27 -11.82 8.78
C LYS A 114 -0.26 -11.00 9.95
N ASP A 115 -1.10 -10.03 9.64
CA ASP A 115 -1.91 -9.33 10.63
C ASP A 115 -3.09 -10.22 11.10
N PRO A 116 -3.93 -9.76 12.05
CA PRO A 116 -5.04 -10.56 12.59
C PRO A 116 -6.08 -11.01 11.55
N ASP A 117 -6.31 -10.20 10.53
CA ASP A 117 -7.26 -10.47 9.43
C ASP A 117 -6.63 -11.32 8.31
N GLY A 118 -5.32 -11.62 8.41
CA GLY A 118 -4.60 -12.46 7.48
C GLY A 118 -3.94 -11.72 6.31
N HIS A 119 -3.94 -10.38 6.34
CA HIS A 119 -3.22 -9.55 5.38
C HIS A 119 -1.71 -9.79 5.50
N GLU A 120 -1.04 -9.93 4.36
CA GLU A 120 0.40 -10.18 4.35
C GLU A 120 1.18 -8.89 4.61
N VAL A 121 2.17 -8.99 5.52
CA VAL A 121 3.11 -7.93 5.85
C VAL A 121 4.52 -8.43 5.53
N GLU A 122 5.11 -7.93 4.45
CA GLU A 122 6.50 -8.21 4.08
C GLU A 122 7.45 -7.38 4.94
N ILE A 123 8.56 -7.98 5.36
CA ILE A 123 9.62 -7.31 6.11
C ILE A 123 10.84 -7.21 5.20
N VAL A 124 11.22 -6.00 4.82
CA VAL A 124 12.30 -5.74 3.85
C VAL A 124 13.42 -4.91 4.43
N LYS A 125 14.65 -5.24 4.05
CA LYS A 125 15.86 -4.55 4.50
C LYS A 125 16.06 -3.23 3.77
N ARG A 126 16.31 -2.14 4.50
CA ARG A 126 16.71 -0.84 3.97
C ARG A 126 17.79 -0.21 4.85
N ASP A 127 18.66 0.60 4.24
CA ASP A 127 19.66 1.44 4.92
C ASP A 127 19.13 2.88 5.15
N TYR A 128 17.81 3.05 5.06
CA TYR A 128 17.09 4.31 5.20
C TYR A 128 15.66 4.12 5.70
N GLY A 129 15.03 5.24 6.07
CA GLY A 129 13.69 5.26 6.68
C GLY A 129 13.70 4.76 8.12
N ALA A 130 12.64 5.10 8.86
CA ALA A 130 12.46 4.54 10.19
C ALA A 130 12.14 3.04 10.09
N LYS A 131 12.53 2.26 11.11
CA LYS A 131 12.09 0.87 11.25
C LYS A 131 10.55 0.87 11.25
N TRP A 132 9.99 -0.09 10.54
CA TRP A 132 8.57 -0.30 10.29
C TRP A 132 7.86 0.70 9.36
N SER A 133 8.52 1.73 8.82
CA SER A 133 7.88 2.56 7.78
C SER A 133 7.49 1.72 6.55
N LEU A 134 6.38 2.07 5.89
CA LEU A 134 5.97 1.43 4.64
C LEU A 134 7.01 1.63 3.55
N ASP A 135 7.46 0.51 2.96
CA ASP A 135 8.38 0.50 1.83
C ASP A 135 7.64 0.53 0.50
N HIS A 136 6.67 -0.37 0.37
CA HIS A 136 5.81 -0.48 -0.79
C HIS A 136 4.50 -1.16 -0.42
N THR A 137 3.51 -1.00 -1.28
CA THR A 137 2.40 -1.95 -1.38
C THR A 137 2.48 -2.65 -2.72
N MET A 138 2.02 -3.90 -2.78
CA MET A 138 2.09 -4.73 -3.98
C MET A 138 0.70 -4.99 -4.54
N ILE A 139 0.54 -4.71 -5.84
CA ILE A 139 -0.61 -5.15 -6.63
C ILE A 139 -0.13 -6.04 -7.77
N ARG A 140 -0.94 -7.04 -8.11
CA ARG A 140 -0.71 -7.90 -9.26
C ARG A 140 -1.36 -7.29 -10.49
N VAL A 141 -0.67 -7.36 -11.62
CA VAL A 141 -1.13 -6.79 -12.89
C VAL A 141 -1.21 -7.86 -13.96
N GLU A 142 -2.17 -7.72 -14.88
CA GLU A 142 -2.39 -8.69 -15.96
C GLU A 142 -1.51 -8.41 -17.19
N ASP A 143 -1.09 -7.16 -17.39
CA ASP A 143 -0.16 -6.75 -18.44
C ASP A 143 0.81 -5.68 -17.91
N ALA A 144 2.11 -5.99 -17.90
CA ALA A 144 3.13 -5.09 -17.38
C ALA A 144 3.31 -3.82 -18.21
N ASP A 145 3.13 -3.88 -19.54
CA ASP A 145 3.28 -2.71 -20.41
C ASP A 145 2.10 -1.75 -20.20
N GLU A 146 0.88 -2.28 -20.06
CA GLU A 146 -0.30 -1.47 -19.75
C GLU A 146 -0.20 -0.83 -18.35
N ALA A 147 0.22 -1.60 -17.34
CA ALA A 147 0.40 -1.10 -15.98
C ALA A 147 1.47 -0.01 -15.88
N LEU A 148 2.67 -0.25 -16.42
CA LEU A 148 3.73 0.76 -16.45
C LEU A 148 3.32 1.99 -17.26
N GLY A 149 2.64 1.78 -18.39
CA GLY A 149 2.10 2.86 -19.22
C GLY A 149 1.05 3.69 -18.50
N TYR A 150 0.21 3.08 -17.67
CA TYR A 150 -0.76 3.77 -16.82
C TYR A 150 -0.05 4.73 -15.86
N TRP A 151 0.83 4.23 -14.99
CA TRP A 151 1.52 5.06 -14.00
C TRP A 151 2.38 6.16 -14.65
N THR A 152 3.05 5.84 -15.75
CA THR A 152 3.82 6.83 -16.53
C THR A 152 2.93 7.91 -17.14
N ARG A 153 1.82 7.54 -17.81
CA ARG A 153 1.01 8.52 -18.55
C ARG A 153 0.06 9.30 -17.66
N LYS A 154 -0.57 8.66 -16.68
CA LYS A 154 -1.61 9.26 -15.84
C LYS A 154 -1.02 10.11 -14.74
N PHE A 155 0.04 9.63 -14.10
CA PHE A 155 0.65 10.24 -12.92
C PHE A 155 2.05 10.80 -13.16
N GLU A 156 2.61 10.64 -14.37
CA GLU A 156 3.99 11.10 -14.69
C GLU A 156 5.06 10.47 -13.80
N PHE A 157 4.81 9.26 -13.31
CA PHE A 157 5.83 8.50 -12.62
C PHE A 157 6.95 8.15 -13.60
N GLY A 158 8.19 8.24 -13.12
CA GLY A 158 9.36 7.91 -13.93
C GLY A 158 9.41 6.43 -14.29
N GLU A 159 10.42 6.05 -15.07
CA GLU A 159 10.72 4.63 -15.30
C GLU A 159 10.85 3.89 -13.96
N ALA A 160 10.43 2.62 -13.93
CA ALA A 160 10.52 1.79 -12.73
C ALA A 160 11.93 1.86 -12.14
N ARG A 161 12.03 2.33 -10.90
CA ARG A 161 13.31 2.63 -10.23
C ARG A 161 14.07 1.35 -9.89
N ASP A 162 13.33 0.29 -9.58
CA ASP A 162 13.84 -1.03 -9.27
C ASP A 162 13.03 -2.08 -10.04
N ARG A 163 13.71 -3.18 -10.38
CA ARG A 163 13.11 -4.33 -11.06
C ARG A 163 13.69 -5.62 -10.53
N TRP A 164 12.81 -6.58 -10.27
CA TRP A 164 13.19 -7.97 -10.00
C TRP A 164 12.69 -8.87 -11.12
N GLU A 165 13.53 -9.80 -11.55
CA GLU A 165 13.20 -10.78 -12.59
C GLU A 165 13.39 -12.20 -12.09
N ALA A 166 12.34 -13.01 -12.19
CA ALA A 166 12.35 -14.45 -11.91
C ALA A 166 11.91 -15.24 -13.16
N ASP A 167 12.02 -16.57 -13.11
CA ASP A 167 11.63 -17.42 -14.24
C ASP A 167 10.11 -17.41 -14.53
N THR A 168 9.29 -16.99 -13.55
CA THR A 168 7.83 -17.06 -13.62
C THR A 168 7.11 -15.72 -13.42
N PHE A 169 7.82 -14.69 -12.98
CA PHE A 169 7.24 -13.36 -12.72
C PHE A 169 8.30 -12.26 -12.75
N ALA A 170 7.83 -11.02 -12.85
CA ALA A 170 8.63 -9.80 -12.66
C ALA A 170 7.95 -8.86 -11.67
N ASN A 171 8.77 -8.11 -10.93
CA ASN A 171 8.30 -7.02 -10.09
C ASN A 171 8.88 -5.70 -10.61
N TYR A 172 8.03 -4.68 -10.70
CA TYR A 172 8.40 -3.32 -11.10
C TYR A 172 8.01 -2.34 -10.00
N PHE A 173 8.93 -1.48 -9.58
CA PHE A 173 8.65 -0.50 -8.53
C PHE A 173 8.49 0.88 -9.14
N VAL A 174 7.28 1.44 -9.06
CA VAL A 174 6.95 2.78 -9.56
C VAL A 174 6.76 3.75 -8.39
N ALA A 175 7.19 4.98 -8.61
CA ALA A 175 7.08 6.09 -7.66
C ALA A 175 7.25 7.42 -8.41
N PRO A 176 6.86 8.55 -7.81
CA PRO A 176 7.14 9.87 -8.37
C PRO A 176 8.65 10.07 -8.61
N GLU A 177 9.02 10.78 -9.69
CA GLU A 177 10.41 10.88 -10.16
C GLU A 177 11.34 11.56 -9.13
N ASP A 178 10.83 12.53 -8.38
CA ASP A 178 11.59 13.28 -7.37
C ASP A 178 11.31 12.81 -5.92
N ALA A 179 10.54 11.72 -5.74
CA ALA A 179 10.21 11.22 -4.41
C ALA A 179 11.48 10.79 -3.65
N PRO A 180 11.62 11.17 -2.36
CA PRO A 180 12.72 10.73 -1.53
C PRO A 180 12.70 9.20 -1.36
N LYS A 181 13.82 8.62 -0.95
CA LYS A 181 13.94 7.15 -0.79
C LYS A 181 12.97 6.61 0.28
N GLU A 182 12.64 7.43 1.27
CA GLU A 182 11.71 7.11 2.35
C GLU A 182 10.24 7.06 1.89
N ALA A 183 9.90 7.68 0.75
CA ALA A 183 8.54 7.58 0.22
C ALA A 183 8.20 6.13 -0.14
N MET A 184 6.93 5.77 0.02
CA MET A 184 6.45 4.44 -0.38
C MET A 184 6.55 4.31 -1.90
N LYS A 185 6.75 3.09 -2.39
CA LYS A 185 6.65 2.74 -3.81
C LYS A 185 5.42 1.87 -4.05
N LEU A 186 4.99 1.77 -5.29
CA LEU A 186 4.05 0.73 -5.70
C LEU A 186 4.82 -0.38 -6.40
N GLU A 187 4.71 -1.60 -5.89
CA GLU A 187 5.19 -2.81 -6.57
C GLU A 187 4.09 -3.34 -7.50
N LEU A 188 4.42 -3.46 -8.78
CA LEU A 188 3.61 -4.12 -9.79
C LEU A 188 4.19 -5.51 -10.04
N THR A 189 3.46 -6.55 -9.67
CA THR A 189 3.87 -7.94 -9.90
C THR A 189 3.14 -8.54 -11.09
N TYR A 190 3.89 -8.87 -12.12
CA TYR A 190 3.39 -9.49 -13.34
C TYR A 190 3.81 -10.96 -13.42
N ASN A 191 2.84 -11.88 -13.44
CA ASN A 191 3.07 -13.32 -13.62
C ASN A 191 3.00 -13.69 -15.11
N TYR A 192 3.96 -14.49 -15.59
CA TYR A 192 4.13 -14.77 -17.03
C TYR A 192 3.16 -15.79 -17.63
N ASP A 193 2.20 -16.26 -16.85
CA ASP A 193 1.26 -17.29 -17.26
C ASP A 193 -0.09 -16.75 -17.74
N GLY A 194 -0.25 -15.42 -17.80
CA GLY A 194 -1.46 -14.76 -18.31
C GLY A 194 -2.68 -15.03 -17.44
N ARG A 195 -2.47 -15.21 -16.13
CA ARG A 195 -3.56 -15.33 -15.15
C ARG A 195 -4.25 -13.98 -14.93
N SER A 196 -5.51 -14.04 -14.54
CA SER A 196 -6.29 -12.93 -14.02
C SER A 196 -6.44 -13.03 -12.51
N TYR A 197 -6.81 -11.92 -11.86
CA TYR A 197 -6.92 -11.86 -10.41
C TYR A 197 -8.33 -11.48 -9.92
N GLU A 198 -8.70 -11.95 -8.75
CA GLU A 198 -9.91 -11.58 -8.02
C GLU A 198 -9.56 -10.46 -7.03
N MET A 199 -10.26 -9.32 -7.11
CA MET A 199 -9.97 -8.15 -6.28
C MET A 199 -10.20 -8.39 -4.78
N GLY A 200 -11.18 -9.22 -4.45
CA GLY A 200 -11.70 -9.30 -3.08
C GLY A 200 -12.37 -8.00 -2.63
N ASP A 201 -12.57 -7.86 -1.33
CA ASP A 201 -13.11 -6.67 -0.68
C ASP A 201 -12.38 -6.29 0.63
N ALA A 202 -11.28 -6.98 0.97
CA ALA A 202 -10.44 -6.60 2.11
C ALA A 202 -9.57 -5.37 1.80
N TRP A 203 -8.87 -5.37 0.65
CA TRP A 203 -8.14 -4.20 0.18
C TRP A 203 -9.12 -3.13 -0.31
N GLY A 204 -8.88 -1.88 0.08
CA GLY A 204 -9.69 -0.73 -0.30
C GLY A 204 -9.16 -0.06 -1.55
N HIS A 205 -8.02 0.61 -1.39
CA HIS A 205 -7.40 1.45 -2.41
C HIS A 205 -5.96 1.78 -2.00
N LEU A 206 -5.24 2.42 -2.91
CA LEU A 206 -4.04 3.19 -2.62
C LEU A 206 -4.32 4.67 -2.90
N ALA A 207 -3.76 5.56 -2.10
CA ALA A 207 -4.02 6.99 -2.20
C ALA A 207 -2.77 7.78 -2.62
N LEU A 208 -3.02 8.85 -3.36
CA LEU A 208 -2.04 9.82 -3.80
C LEU A 208 -2.44 11.20 -3.31
N GLU A 209 -1.54 11.81 -2.56
CA GLU A 209 -1.60 13.23 -2.25
C GLU A 209 -1.28 14.05 -3.49
N VAL A 210 -2.07 15.08 -3.75
CA VAL A 210 -1.91 16.06 -4.84
C VAL A 210 -2.07 17.47 -4.30
N ASP A 211 -1.43 18.45 -4.94
CA ASP A 211 -1.51 19.86 -4.50
C ASP A 211 -2.89 20.49 -4.73
N ASP A 212 -3.56 20.11 -5.82
CA ASP A 212 -4.84 20.67 -6.26
C ASP A 212 -5.70 19.54 -6.85
N LEU A 213 -6.77 19.18 -6.14
CA LEU A 213 -7.62 18.05 -6.48
C LEU A 213 -8.33 18.23 -7.82
N ASP A 214 -8.83 19.44 -8.10
CA ASP A 214 -9.58 19.74 -9.32
C ASP A 214 -8.65 19.71 -10.53
N ASP A 215 -7.48 20.36 -10.45
CA ASP A 215 -6.49 20.35 -11.54
C ASP A 215 -5.96 18.93 -11.78
N ALA A 216 -5.69 18.18 -10.71
CA ALA A 216 -5.28 16.78 -10.83
C ALA A 216 -6.36 15.94 -11.55
N TRP A 217 -7.62 16.07 -11.12
CA TRP A 217 -8.73 15.35 -11.75
C TRP A 217 -8.90 15.73 -13.23
N GLU A 218 -8.86 17.02 -13.57
CA GLU A 218 -8.93 17.49 -14.96
C GLU A 218 -7.79 16.91 -15.81
N GLN A 219 -6.57 16.87 -15.27
CA GLN A 219 -5.42 16.24 -15.94
C GLN A 219 -5.64 14.74 -16.17
N LEU A 220 -6.16 14.01 -15.18
CA LEU A 220 -6.49 12.59 -15.34
C LEU A 220 -7.54 12.36 -16.44
N MET A 221 -8.56 13.21 -16.52
CA MET A 221 -9.59 13.12 -17.57
C MET A 221 -9.01 13.40 -18.96
N VAL A 222 -8.16 14.43 -19.11
CA VAL A 222 -7.40 14.69 -20.35
C VAL A 222 -6.52 13.49 -20.73
N ARG A 223 -5.96 12.83 -19.72
CA ARG A 223 -5.14 11.63 -19.88
C ARG A 223 -6.00 10.37 -20.02
N GLU A 224 -7.32 10.44 -20.09
CA GLU A 224 -8.23 9.30 -20.25
C GLU A 224 -8.11 8.26 -19.14
N ALA A 225 -7.90 8.69 -17.89
CA ALA A 225 -8.06 7.81 -16.73
C ALA A 225 -9.54 7.38 -16.58
N ALA A 226 -9.80 6.38 -15.75
CA ALA A 226 -11.18 5.95 -15.51
C ALA A 226 -11.96 7.05 -14.77
N ASP A 227 -13.07 7.49 -15.38
CA ASP A 227 -14.05 8.37 -14.74
C ASP A 227 -14.92 7.52 -13.79
N TYR A 228 -14.68 7.65 -12.48
CA TYR A 228 -15.30 6.78 -11.46
C TYR A 228 -16.00 7.56 -10.34
N ARG A 229 -15.25 8.23 -9.46
CA ARG A 229 -15.83 9.12 -8.44
C ARG A 229 -15.10 10.46 -8.49
N ASP A 230 -15.68 11.40 -9.22
CA ASP A 230 -15.14 12.75 -9.35
C ASP A 230 -15.18 13.54 -8.02
N PRO A 231 -14.45 14.67 -7.92
CA PRO A 231 -14.45 15.52 -6.72
C PRO A 231 -15.86 15.95 -6.27
N GLU A 232 -16.71 16.39 -7.18
CA GLU A 232 -18.08 16.86 -6.87
C GLU A 232 -18.91 15.75 -6.20
N SER A 233 -18.76 14.51 -6.66
CA SER A 233 -19.42 13.32 -6.11
C SER A 233 -18.91 12.93 -4.71
N CYS A 234 -17.76 13.48 -4.31
CA CYS A 234 -17.05 13.19 -3.06
C CYS A 234 -16.97 14.42 -2.13
N ASP A 235 -17.93 15.35 -2.27
CA ASP A 235 -17.99 16.61 -1.51
C ASP A 235 -16.72 17.49 -1.64
N ASP A 236 -16.03 17.40 -2.78
CA ASP A 236 -14.78 18.12 -3.09
C ASP A 236 -13.64 17.86 -2.08
N ARG A 237 -13.65 16.70 -1.40
CA ARG A 237 -12.61 16.31 -0.41
C ARG A 237 -11.57 15.36 -0.95
N TYR A 238 -11.95 14.54 -1.92
CA TYR A 238 -11.09 13.52 -2.53
C TYR A 238 -11.72 13.10 -3.86
N ALA A 239 -11.04 12.26 -4.64
CA ALA A 239 -11.59 11.64 -5.85
C ALA A 239 -11.06 10.22 -6.02
N PHE A 240 -11.74 9.39 -6.80
CA PHE A 240 -11.27 8.06 -7.16
C PHE A 240 -11.24 7.87 -8.67
N THR A 241 -10.13 7.32 -9.15
CA THR A 241 -9.97 6.69 -10.46
C THR A 241 -9.68 5.20 -10.27
N LYS A 242 -9.44 4.49 -11.37
CA LYS A 242 -8.98 3.10 -11.38
C LYS A 242 -7.80 2.93 -12.31
N ASP A 243 -6.94 1.96 -12.00
CA ASP A 243 -5.92 1.49 -12.94
C ASP A 243 -6.54 0.61 -14.04
N GLN A 244 -5.69 0.09 -14.94
CA GLN A 244 -6.09 -0.76 -16.05
C GLN A 244 -6.76 -2.08 -15.62
N ASP A 245 -6.41 -2.59 -14.44
CA ASP A 245 -6.91 -3.86 -13.88
C ASP A 245 -8.06 -3.65 -12.89
N GLY A 246 -8.41 -2.38 -12.60
CA GLY A 246 -9.54 -2.01 -11.75
C GLY A 246 -9.18 -1.73 -10.29
N HIS A 247 -7.89 -1.69 -9.94
CA HIS A 247 -7.43 -1.25 -8.62
C HIS A 247 -7.85 0.21 -8.41
N GLU A 248 -8.47 0.51 -7.27
CA GLU A 248 -8.91 1.87 -6.96
C GLU A 248 -7.73 2.74 -6.53
N VAL A 249 -7.67 3.94 -7.09
CA VAL A 249 -6.64 4.94 -6.79
C VAL A 249 -7.35 6.21 -6.32
N GLU A 250 -7.12 6.57 -5.06
CA GLU A 250 -7.67 7.78 -4.45
C GLU A 250 -6.73 8.97 -4.71
N LEU A 251 -7.31 10.15 -4.92
CA LEU A 251 -6.64 11.44 -4.88
C LEU A 251 -7.11 12.19 -3.64
N VAL A 252 -6.17 12.66 -2.84
CA VAL A 252 -6.40 13.46 -1.65
C VAL A 252 -5.49 14.70 -1.66
N THR A 253 -5.81 15.71 -0.86
CA THR A 253 -4.95 16.88 -0.66
C THR A 253 -4.45 16.91 0.78
N GLU A 254 -3.27 17.50 1.04
CA GLU A 254 -2.89 17.85 2.42
C GLU A 254 -3.97 18.77 3.04
N ASP A 255 -4.48 18.40 4.22
CA ASP A 255 -5.41 19.21 5.02
C ASP A 255 -4.77 20.49 5.61
#